data_AF-A0A3D0YSX3-F1
#
_entry.id   AF-A0A3D0YSX3-F1
#
_cell.length_a   1.000
_cell.length_b   1.000
_cell.length_c   1.000
_cell.angle_alpha   90.00
_cell.angle_beta   90.00
_cell.angle_gamma   90.00
#
_symmetry.space_group_name_H-M   'P 1'
#
loop_
_entity.id
_entity.type
_entity.pdbx_description
1 polymer ?
#
loop_
_entity_poly.entity_id
_entity_poly.type
_entity_poly.pdbx_seq_one_letter_code
_entity_poly.pdbx_strand_id
1 'polypeptide(L)'
;MKGRPQRGWSIEATCSGAGNGNGGCGARLLVEEADLFQTRSHHYDGSTDYYVTFTCPDCGVQTDLDRVPSSITRKLPYKTQQELGNY
;
A
#
# COMPACT_ATOMS: atom_id res chain seq x y z
N MET A 1 19.68 -12.05 -17.47
CA MET A 1 20.28 -11.30 -16.35
C MET A 1 19.52 -11.66 -15.09
N LYS A 2 20.19 -11.93 -13.96
CA LYS A 2 19.49 -12.05 -12.66
C LYS A 2 19.28 -10.64 -12.09
N GLY A 3 18.08 -10.37 -11.60
CA GLY A 3 17.75 -9.09 -10.95
C GLY A 3 18.63 -8.84 -9.71
N ARG A 4 18.60 -7.60 -9.19
CA ARG A 4 19.28 -7.31 -7.92
C ARG A 4 18.68 -8.20 -6.81
N PRO A 5 19.49 -8.73 -5.89
CA PRO A 5 18.97 -9.47 -4.76
C PRO A 5 18.10 -8.54 -3.90
N GLN A 6 16.88 -8.98 -3.62
CA GLN A 6 15.97 -8.29 -2.71
C GLN A 6 16.60 -8.27 -1.29
N ARG A 7 16.53 -7.11 -0.63
CA ARG A 7 17.04 -6.92 0.73
C ARG A 7 15.91 -6.46 1.63
N GLY A 8 15.66 -7.20 2.71
CA GLY A 8 14.63 -6.84 3.69
C GLY A 8 13.33 -7.62 3.46
N TRP A 9 12.20 -7.03 3.84
CA TRP A 9 10.89 -7.65 3.68
C TRP A 9 10.25 -7.28 2.33
N SER A 10 9.59 -8.25 1.71
CA SER A 10 8.79 -8.05 0.50
C SER A 10 7.64 -9.05 0.45
N ILE A 11 6.61 -8.74 -0.32
CA ILE A 11 5.46 -9.62 -0.58
C ILE A 11 5.09 -9.59 -2.06
N GLU A 12 4.67 -10.72 -2.61
CA GLU A 12 3.96 -10.73 -3.90
C GLU A 12 2.53 -10.24 -3.68
N ALA A 13 2.15 -9.16 -4.37
CA ALA A 13 0.81 -8.60 -4.31
C ALA A 13 0.23 -8.40 -5.71
N THR A 14 -1.09 -8.53 -5.84
CA THR A 14 -1.79 -8.18 -7.07
C THR A 14 -2.37 -6.77 -6.93
N CYS A 15 -2.16 -5.91 -7.92
CA CYS A 15 -2.84 -4.62 -7.98
C CYS A 15 -4.34 -4.85 -8.24
N SER A 16 -5.13 -4.83 -7.17
CA SER A 16 -6.58 -4.99 -7.21
C SER A 16 -7.34 -3.66 -7.13
N GLY A 17 -6.66 -2.59 -6.68
CA GLY A 17 -7.31 -1.32 -6.34
C GLY A 17 -8.20 -1.41 -5.09
N ALA A 18 -8.11 -2.51 -4.34
CA ALA A 18 -8.87 -2.69 -3.11
C ALA A 18 -8.53 -1.61 -2.07
N GLY A 19 -9.55 -1.18 -1.32
CA GLY A 19 -9.44 -0.13 -0.31
C GLY A 19 -9.56 1.30 -0.85
N ASN A 20 -9.34 1.51 -2.16
CA ASN A 20 -9.21 2.86 -2.73
C ASN A 20 -10.12 3.11 -3.96
N GLY A 21 -11.17 2.31 -4.14
CA GLY A 21 -12.29 2.59 -5.08
C GLY A 21 -11.99 2.58 -6.59
N ASN A 22 -10.72 2.52 -7.00
CA ASN A 22 -10.30 2.82 -8.37
C ASN A 22 -10.22 1.61 -9.31
N GLY A 23 -10.30 0.38 -8.80
CA GLY A 23 -10.10 -0.84 -9.60
C GLY A 23 -8.64 -0.98 -10.08
N GLY A 24 -8.02 -2.13 -9.82
CA GLY A 24 -6.61 -2.36 -10.15
C GLY A 24 -6.42 -2.93 -11.57
N CYS A 25 -5.19 -2.82 -12.09
CA CYS A 25 -4.83 -3.36 -13.39
C CYS A 25 -4.57 -4.88 -13.40
N GLY A 26 -4.55 -5.54 -12.23
CA GLY A 26 -4.28 -6.97 -12.10
C GLY A 26 -2.80 -7.36 -12.17
N ALA A 27 -1.87 -6.39 -12.23
CA ALA A 27 -0.44 -6.64 -12.24
C ALA A 27 0.00 -7.41 -10.98
N ARG A 28 0.85 -8.42 -11.15
CA ARG A 28 1.52 -9.14 -10.05
C ARG A 28 2.88 -8.50 -9.79
N LEU A 29 3.03 -7.93 -8.60
CA LEU A 29 4.17 -7.11 -8.22
C LEU A 29 4.87 -7.72 -7.01
N LEU A 30 6.19 -7.60 -6.97
CA LEU A 30 6.95 -7.78 -5.74
C LEU A 30 7.00 -6.41 -5.05
N VAL A 31 6.29 -6.26 -3.94
CA VAL A 31 6.19 -5.01 -3.17
C VAL A 31 7.17 -5.07 -2.01
N GLU A 32 8.07 -4.10 -1.92
CA GLU A 32 9.06 -3.98 -0.84
C GLU A 32 8.56 -3.05 0.27
N GLU A 33 9.17 -3.13 1.46
CA GLU A 33 8.86 -2.22 2.59
C GLU A 33 8.90 -0.74 2.20
N ALA A 34 9.81 -0.34 1.30
CA ALA A 34 9.96 1.04 0.85
C ALA A 34 8.82 1.53 -0.06
N ASP A 35 8.04 0.63 -0.64
CA ASP A 35 6.89 0.96 -1.48
C ASP A 35 5.62 1.23 -0.63
N LEU A 36 5.67 0.86 0.65
CA LEU A 36 4.53 0.89 1.56
C LEU A 36 4.42 2.20 2.32
N PHE A 37 3.17 2.59 2.57
CA PHE A 37 2.81 3.69 3.47
C PHE A 37 1.50 3.37 4.18
N GLN A 38 1.20 4.10 5.26
CA GLN A 38 -0.07 3.99 5.95
C GLN A 38 -1.06 5.03 5.45
N THR A 39 -2.28 4.59 5.18
CA THR A 39 -3.46 5.44 4.99
C THR A 39 -4.42 5.25 6.15
N ARG A 40 -5.42 6.13 6.27
CA ARG A 40 -6.43 6.06 7.33
C ARG A 40 -7.81 6.48 6.84
N SER A 41 -8.84 5.87 7.42
CA SER A 41 -10.23 6.29 7.25
C SER A 41 -10.82 6.68 8.59
N HIS A 42 -11.52 7.82 8.63
CA HIS A 42 -12.22 8.31 9.81
C HIS A 42 -13.70 7.95 9.72
N HIS A 43 -14.25 7.44 10.81
CA HIS A 43 -15.65 7.05 10.91
C HIS A 43 -16.45 8.07 11.71
N TYR A 44 -17.76 8.11 11.49
CA TYR A 44 -18.66 9.06 12.15
C TYR A 44 -18.76 8.85 13.68
N ASP A 45 -18.41 7.66 14.18
CA ASP A 45 -18.35 7.34 15.60
C ASP A 45 -17.05 7.82 16.28
N GLY A 46 -16.16 8.47 15.52
CA GLY A 46 -14.88 8.97 16.00
C GLY A 46 -13.74 7.95 15.97
N SER A 47 -13.99 6.72 15.50
CA SER A 47 -12.94 5.72 15.31
C SER A 47 -12.14 5.98 14.03
N THR A 48 -10.91 5.46 13.98
CA THR A 48 -10.00 5.57 12.83
C THR A 48 -9.42 4.21 12.52
N ASP A 49 -9.63 3.74 11.29
CA ASP A 49 -8.94 2.57 10.77
C ASP A 49 -7.66 2.97 10.05
N TYR A 50 -6.65 2.10 10.14
CA TYR A 50 -5.36 2.26 9.49
C TYR A 50 -5.11 1.11 8.53
N TYR A 51 -4.61 1.43 7.35
CA TYR A 51 -4.36 0.48 6.28
C TYR A 51 -2.91 0.59 5.82
N VAL A 52 -2.35 -0.52 5.34
CA VAL A 52 -1.06 -0.54 4.67
C VAL A 52 -1.31 -0.53 3.17
N THR A 53 -0.76 0.45 2.47
CA THR A 53 -1.10 0.76 1.09
C THR A 53 0.18 0.90 0.26
N PHE A 54 0.12 0.54 -1.02
CA PHE A 54 1.15 0.87 -2.01
C PHE A 54 0.51 1.52 -3.24
N THR A 55 1.31 2.24 -4.03
CA THR A 55 0.89 2.77 -5.34
C THR A 55 1.39 1.85 -6.44
N CYS A 56 0.50 1.34 -7.28
CA CYS A 56 0.86 0.49 -8.39
C CYS A 56 1.72 1.28 -9.41
N PRO A 57 2.94 0.81 -9.76
CA PRO A 57 3.77 1.49 -10.75
C PRO A 57 3.21 1.40 -12.17
N ASP A 58 2.34 0.42 -12.46
CA ASP A 58 1.79 0.20 -13.80
C ASP A 58 0.59 1.11 -14.12
N CYS A 59 -0.29 1.34 -13.14
CA CYS A 59 -1.53 2.09 -13.36
C CYS A 59 -1.75 3.27 -12.40
N GLY A 60 -0.86 3.50 -11.44
CA GLY A 60 -0.95 4.59 -10.46
C GLY A 60 -2.01 4.37 -9.37
N VAL A 61 -2.79 3.28 -9.42
CA VAL A 61 -3.84 2.99 -8.44
C VAL A 61 -3.25 2.53 -7.10
N GLN A 62 -3.81 3.05 -6.02
CA GLN A 62 -3.48 2.64 -4.66
C GLN A 62 -4.20 1.34 -4.29
N THR A 63 -3.50 0.43 -3.64
CA THR A 63 -4.03 -0.88 -3.23
C THR A 63 -3.61 -1.17 -1.80
N ASP A 64 -4.58 -1.55 -0.97
CA ASP A 64 -4.36 -1.94 0.41
C ASP A 64 -3.92 -3.41 0.52
N LEU A 65 -3.09 -3.70 1.52
CA LEU A 65 -2.58 -5.02 1.85
C LEU A 65 -3.08 -5.46 3.23
N ASP A 66 -3.57 -6.70 3.31
CA ASP A 66 -4.13 -7.31 4.52
C ASP A 66 -3.09 -8.07 5.36
N ARG A 67 -1.95 -8.48 4.77
CA ARG A 67 -0.97 -9.40 5.37
C ARG A 67 0.43 -8.80 5.52
N VAL A 68 0.52 -7.63 6.11
CA VAL A 68 1.81 -6.99 6.43
C VAL A 68 2.13 -7.21 7.93
N PRO A 69 3.30 -7.81 8.27
CA PRO A 69 3.66 -8.02 9.67
C PRO A 69 3.74 -6.71 10.45
N SER A 70 3.35 -6.74 11.73
CA SER A 70 3.36 -5.56 12.60
C SER A 70 4.74 -4.93 12.78
N SER A 71 5.82 -5.73 12.67
CA SER A 71 7.20 -5.25 12.70
C SER A 71 7.56 -4.35 11.50
N ILE A 72 6.86 -4.51 10.38
CA ILE A 72 6.96 -3.67 9.19
C ILE A 72 6.01 -2.49 9.33
N THR A 73 4.72 -2.74 9.60
CA THR A 73 3.68 -1.70 9.68
C THR A 73 4.06 -0.55 10.61
N ARG A 74 4.63 -0.84 11.78
CA ARG A 74 5.04 0.18 12.78
C ARG A 74 6.10 1.17 12.29
N LYS A 75 6.83 0.87 11.22
CA LYS A 75 7.89 1.71 10.67
C LYS A 75 7.43 2.55 9.48
N LEU A 76 6.25 2.24 8.94
CA LEU A 76 5.79 2.84 7.70
C LEU A 76 5.44 4.32 7.90
N PRO A 77 5.77 5.17 6.92
CA PRO A 77 5.35 6.56 6.94
C PRO A 77 3.84 6.64 6.75
N TYR A 78 3.21 7.64 7.39
CA TYR A 78 1.82 7.98 7.11
C TYR A 78 1.74 8.92 5.90
N LYS A 79 0.77 8.69 5.02
CA LYS A 79 0.40 9.65 3.97
C LYS A 79 -0.98 10.21 4.21
N THR A 80 -1.09 11.53 4.14
CA THR A 80 -2.33 12.29 4.16
C THR A 80 -3.02 12.25 2.80
N GLN A 81 -4.33 12.53 2.74
CA GLN A 81 -5.06 12.64 1.47
C GLN A 81 -4.40 13.62 0.47
N GLN A 82 -3.64 14.61 0.97
CA GLN A 82 -2.97 15.61 0.15
C GLN A 82 -1.73 15.03 -0.54
N GLU A 83 -0.99 14.21 0.18
CA GLU A 83 0.16 13.46 -0.35
C GLU A 83 -0.27 12.32 -1.28
N LEU A 84 -1.54 11.92 -1.24
CA LEU A 84 -2.14 10.92 -2.13
C LEU A 84 -2.71 11.53 -3.42
N GLY A 85 -2.87 12.86 -3.51
CA GLY A 85 -3.39 13.54 -4.70
C GLY A 85 -4.91 13.40 -4.89
N ASN A 86 -5.66 13.10 -3.84
CA ASN A 86 -7.10 12.82 -3.90
C ASN A 86 -7.99 14.07 -3.67
N TYR A 87 -7.62 15.24 -4.20
CA TYR A 87 -8.36 16.51 -4.04
C TYR A 87 -9.09 16.93 -5.30
#